data_AF-A0A6P6J4F2-F1
#
_entry.id   AF-A0A6P6J4F2-F1
#
_cell.length_a   1.000
_cell.length_b   1.000
_cell.length_c   1.000
_cell.angle_alpha   90.00
_cell.angle_beta   90.00
_cell.angle_gamma   90.00
#
_symmetry.space_group_name_H-M   'P 1'
#
loop_
_entity.id
_entity.type
_entity.pdbx_description
1 polymer ?
#
loop_
_entity_poly.entity_id
_entity_poly.type
_entity_poly.pdbx_seq_one_letter_code
_entity_poly.pdbx_strand_id
1 'polypeptide(L)'
;MAAERAFVFEDEEELFSVMKDMDCLYCRIPVTASKHHLKKKHLRFAIYYKDAGIGKFSIPCYCSDGGHGRSHWHCPMCLKILHRTQNYKIHITNHGVEMTHKSSAELQPTAVPLESPRTRTHIQDKTPGNKLACQKCGTIFTATSNLRRHERLQHGQEQQPILCIDPKNAIYVTPKYLHGPRVPIHIRKSFTLQILLCELEECWDFMKAQAQSGNPGRECRHLVRTNHAQHYVPPPPLSVISLEEMSHKHLLSASEKHQCQEMSSRAAVQGVDCVYPVFWDEHDLSERCVFFSVYTDLEDKWCQFGRTRVSFDTKCGRWKCLCQHKRSRCVHKCLSMWWLFQERPELLQADMDGEDLC
;
A
#
# COMPACT_ATOMS: atom_id res chain seq x y z
N MET A 1 -22.62 -21.36 -13.73
CA MET A 1 -21.48 -20.88 -14.54
C MET A 1 -21.44 -19.37 -14.41
N ALA A 2 -20.43 -18.82 -13.74
CA ALA A 2 -20.31 -17.38 -13.51
C ALA A 2 -19.88 -16.70 -14.81
N ALA A 3 -20.60 -15.67 -15.26
CA ALA A 3 -20.24 -14.91 -16.45
C ALA A 3 -18.85 -14.28 -16.25
N GLU A 4 -17.90 -14.67 -17.10
CA GLU A 4 -16.56 -14.09 -17.12
C GLU A 4 -16.68 -12.61 -17.51
N ARG A 5 -16.12 -11.72 -16.70
CA ARG A 5 -16.23 -10.27 -16.92
C ARG A 5 -15.35 -9.87 -18.10
N ALA A 6 -15.95 -9.62 -19.25
CA ALA A 6 -15.25 -9.04 -20.40
C ALA A 6 -14.95 -7.54 -20.15
N PHE A 7 -13.76 -7.08 -20.49
CA PHE A 7 -13.34 -5.68 -20.34
C PHE A 7 -12.90 -5.02 -21.65
N VAL A 8 -13.04 -5.76 -22.76
CA VAL A 8 -12.66 -5.37 -24.12
C VAL A 8 -13.81 -5.74 -25.04
N PHE A 9 -14.11 -4.86 -25.96
CA PHE A 9 -15.21 -5.01 -26.91
C PHE A 9 -14.76 -4.53 -28.29
N GLU A 10 -15.24 -5.18 -29.34
CA GLU A 10 -15.02 -4.83 -30.73
C GLU A 10 -16.07 -3.80 -31.21
N ASP A 11 -17.30 -3.88 -30.68
CA ASP A 11 -18.37 -2.93 -30.98
C ASP A 11 -19.30 -2.65 -29.77
N GLU A 12 -20.17 -1.64 -29.91
CA GLU A 12 -21.14 -1.28 -28.86
C GLU A 12 -22.22 -2.37 -28.66
N GLU A 13 -22.53 -3.15 -29.69
CA GLU A 13 -23.54 -4.21 -29.61
C GLU A 13 -23.04 -5.37 -28.76
N GLU A 14 -21.76 -5.71 -28.84
CA GLU A 14 -21.08 -6.66 -27.98
C GLU A 14 -21.15 -6.22 -26.52
N LEU A 15 -20.81 -4.96 -26.21
CA LEU A 15 -20.95 -4.41 -24.86
C LEU A 15 -22.40 -4.48 -24.34
N PHE A 16 -23.38 -4.20 -25.20
CA PHE A 16 -24.79 -4.24 -24.82
C PHE A 16 -25.37 -5.67 -24.75
N SER A 17 -24.79 -6.63 -25.46
CA SER A 17 -25.22 -8.04 -25.46
C SER A 17 -24.92 -8.75 -24.14
N VAL A 18 -23.96 -8.24 -23.36
CA VAL A 18 -23.63 -8.71 -22.00
C VAL A 18 -24.79 -8.44 -21.00
N MET A 19 -25.84 -7.73 -21.42
CA MET A 19 -26.91 -7.21 -20.55
C MET A 19 -28.27 -7.87 -20.83
N LYS A 20 -28.57 -8.99 -20.16
CA LYS A 20 -29.93 -9.56 -20.10
C LYS A 20 -30.69 -9.05 -18.87
N ASP A 21 -30.91 -7.72 -18.79
CA ASP A 21 -31.65 -7.05 -17.70
C ASP A 21 -31.11 -7.27 -16.27
N MET A 22 -29.80 -7.43 -16.14
CA MET A 22 -29.10 -7.62 -14.85
C MET A 22 -28.36 -6.36 -14.37
N ASP A 23 -27.88 -6.39 -13.13
CA ASP A 23 -27.01 -5.36 -12.57
C ASP A 23 -25.69 -5.20 -13.35
N CYS A 24 -25.23 -3.96 -13.45
CA CYS A 24 -24.00 -3.60 -14.14
C CYS A 24 -22.77 -4.21 -13.45
N LEU A 25 -22.09 -5.12 -14.15
CA LEU A 25 -20.92 -5.84 -13.67
C LEU A 25 -19.67 -4.95 -13.47
N TYR A 26 -19.70 -3.72 -13.99
CA TYR A 26 -18.59 -2.76 -13.94
C TYR A 26 -18.77 -1.71 -12.85
N CYS A 27 -19.90 -1.71 -12.15
CA CYS A 27 -20.17 -0.79 -11.05
C CYS A 27 -20.01 -1.49 -9.69
N ARG A 28 -19.53 -0.73 -8.70
CA ARG A 28 -19.49 -1.23 -7.30
C ARG A 28 -20.87 -1.27 -6.66
N ILE A 29 -21.72 -0.30 -7.00
CA ILE A 29 -23.09 -0.22 -6.53
C ILE A 29 -23.96 -0.96 -7.56
N PRO A 30 -24.81 -1.91 -7.16
CA PRO A 30 -25.77 -2.55 -8.04
C PRO A 30 -26.65 -1.49 -8.71
N VAL A 31 -26.57 -1.40 -10.04
CA VAL A 31 -27.35 -0.48 -10.87
C VAL A 31 -27.70 -1.24 -12.14
N THR A 32 -28.95 -1.17 -12.58
CA THR A 32 -29.39 -1.83 -13.82
C THR A 32 -28.51 -1.43 -15.01
N ALA A 33 -28.00 -2.42 -15.75
CA ALA A 33 -27.18 -2.21 -16.93
C ALA A 33 -28.03 -1.74 -18.13
N SER A 34 -28.62 -0.54 -18.03
CA SER A 34 -29.33 0.06 -19.16
C SER A 34 -28.35 0.61 -20.21
N LYS A 35 -28.78 0.64 -21.48
CA LYS A 35 -28.00 1.28 -22.57
C LYS A 35 -27.60 2.72 -22.21
N HIS A 36 -28.51 3.47 -21.58
CA HIS A 36 -28.24 4.84 -21.13
C HIS A 36 -27.13 4.90 -20.07
N HIS A 37 -27.18 4.01 -19.08
CA HIS A 37 -26.17 3.94 -18.02
C HIS A 37 -24.79 3.63 -18.58
N LEU A 38 -24.65 2.59 -19.39
CA LEU A 38 -23.36 2.19 -19.98
C LEU A 38 -22.77 3.28 -20.88
N LYS A 39 -23.60 3.93 -21.72
CA LYS A 39 -23.15 5.04 -22.56
C LYS A 39 -22.56 6.17 -21.72
N LYS A 40 -23.25 6.58 -20.66
CA LYS A 40 -22.88 7.74 -19.84
C LYS A 40 -21.71 7.49 -18.89
N LYS A 41 -21.63 6.30 -18.29
CA LYS A 41 -20.65 5.98 -17.22
C LYS A 41 -19.42 5.22 -17.68
N HIS A 42 -19.54 4.41 -18.73
CA HIS A 42 -18.49 3.50 -19.18
C HIS A 42 -17.99 3.89 -20.57
N LEU A 43 -18.87 3.83 -21.58
CA LEU A 43 -18.50 4.07 -22.98
C LEU A 43 -17.96 5.49 -23.24
N ARG A 44 -18.52 6.51 -22.58
CA ARG A 44 -18.03 7.90 -22.66
C ARG A 44 -16.53 8.05 -22.36
N PHE A 45 -15.98 7.13 -21.56
CA PHE A 45 -14.59 7.13 -21.13
C PHE A 45 -13.82 5.94 -21.70
N ALA A 46 -14.36 5.29 -22.74
CA ALA A 46 -13.73 4.17 -23.41
C ALA A 46 -12.42 4.60 -24.08
N ILE A 47 -11.50 3.64 -24.16
CA ILE A 47 -10.19 3.79 -24.77
C ILE A 47 -10.13 2.86 -25.96
N TYR A 48 -10.06 3.45 -27.16
CA TYR A 48 -10.05 2.73 -28.43
C TYR A 48 -8.61 2.48 -28.91
N TYR A 49 -8.36 1.29 -29.42
CA TYR A 49 -7.06 0.85 -29.95
C TYR A 49 -7.25 -0.25 -31.01
N LYS A 50 -6.18 -0.59 -31.72
CA LYS A 50 -6.12 -1.73 -32.63
C LYS A 50 -5.19 -2.79 -32.06
N ASP A 51 -5.66 -4.02 -32.03
CA ASP A 51 -4.92 -5.20 -31.62
C ASP A 51 -4.89 -6.16 -32.80
N ALA A 52 -3.69 -6.45 -33.33
CA ALA A 52 -3.49 -7.20 -34.57
C ALA A 52 -4.35 -6.68 -35.77
N GLY A 53 -4.57 -5.37 -35.85
CA GLY A 53 -5.38 -4.72 -36.90
C GLY A 53 -6.88 -4.66 -36.64
N ILE A 54 -7.39 -5.38 -35.63
CA ILE A 54 -8.80 -5.38 -35.22
C ILE A 54 -9.06 -4.21 -34.28
N GLY A 55 -10.07 -3.39 -34.58
CA GLY A 55 -10.48 -2.26 -33.73
C GLY A 55 -11.18 -2.75 -32.46
N LYS A 56 -10.63 -2.40 -31.30
CA LYS A 56 -11.16 -2.76 -29.98
C LYS A 56 -11.24 -1.54 -29.08
N PHE A 57 -12.03 -1.63 -28.02
CA PHE A 57 -12.04 -0.63 -26.95
C PHE A 57 -12.18 -1.25 -25.56
N SER A 58 -11.57 -0.58 -24.58
CA SER A 58 -11.74 -0.92 -23.16
C SER A 58 -12.48 0.19 -22.44
N ILE A 59 -13.40 -0.20 -21.56
CA ILE A 59 -14.14 0.72 -20.70
C ILE A 59 -13.51 0.80 -19.30
N PRO A 60 -13.68 1.92 -18.57
CA PRO A 60 -13.34 1.95 -17.16
C PRO A 60 -14.32 1.11 -16.34
N CYS A 61 -13.78 0.48 -15.30
CA CYS A 61 -14.49 -0.25 -14.28
C CYS A 61 -14.44 0.53 -12.95
N TYR A 62 -15.47 0.34 -12.12
CA TYR A 62 -15.60 0.89 -10.78
C TYR A 62 -15.75 -0.23 -9.75
N CYS A 63 -15.46 -1.49 -10.08
CA CYS A 63 -15.57 -2.62 -9.16
C CYS A 63 -14.65 -2.49 -7.92
N SER A 64 -14.87 -3.39 -6.96
CA SER A 64 -14.09 -3.48 -5.71
C SER A 64 -12.61 -3.73 -5.91
N ASP A 65 -12.22 -4.35 -7.03
CA ASP A 65 -10.84 -4.78 -7.31
C ASP A 65 -9.90 -3.58 -7.44
N GLY A 66 -10.45 -2.39 -7.71
CA GLY A 66 -9.71 -1.15 -7.78
C GLY A 66 -9.37 -0.48 -6.45
N GLY A 67 -9.78 -1.02 -5.29
CA GLY A 67 -9.37 -0.62 -3.94
C GLY A 67 -9.74 0.80 -3.43
N HIS A 68 -9.89 1.79 -4.31
CA HIS A 68 -9.96 3.22 -3.95
C HIS A 68 -11.28 3.90 -4.33
N GLY A 69 -12.30 3.16 -4.78
CA GLY A 69 -13.61 3.72 -5.16
C GLY A 69 -13.58 4.67 -6.38
N ARG A 70 -12.47 4.69 -7.12
CA ARG A 70 -12.28 5.47 -8.36
C ARG A 70 -12.30 4.55 -9.58
N SER A 71 -12.54 5.12 -10.76
CA SER A 71 -12.44 4.38 -12.02
C SER A 71 -11.04 3.82 -12.23
N HIS A 72 -10.97 2.61 -12.78
CA HIS A 72 -9.76 1.90 -13.14
C HIS A 72 -9.99 1.07 -14.41
N TRP A 73 -8.93 0.51 -14.98
CA TRP A 73 -8.96 -0.30 -16.20
C TRP A 73 -8.29 -1.64 -15.93
N HIS A 74 -8.93 -2.71 -16.41
CA HIS A 74 -8.40 -4.07 -16.36
C HIS A 74 -7.70 -4.36 -17.67
N CYS A 75 -6.43 -4.74 -17.63
CA CYS A 75 -5.72 -5.13 -18.83
C CYS A 75 -6.11 -6.56 -19.26
N PRO A 76 -6.62 -6.77 -20.47
CA PRO A 76 -6.99 -8.11 -20.97
C PRO A 76 -5.79 -9.03 -21.22
N MET A 77 -4.59 -8.46 -21.44
CA MET A 77 -3.40 -9.22 -21.84
C MET A 77 -2.55 -9.68 -20.66
N CYS A 78 -2.64 -9.02 -19.50
CA CYS A 78 -1.82 -9.35 -18.34
C CYS A 78 -2.53 -9.19 -16.99
N LEU A 79 -3.85 -8.99 -17.00
CA LEU A 79 -4.73 -8.89 -15.81
C LEU A 79 -4.38 -7.77 -14.82
N LYS A 80 -3.46 -6.86 -15.19
CA LYS A 80 -3.07 -5.73 -14.35
C LYS A 80 -4.20 -4.70 -14.25
N ILE A 81 -4.41 -4.17 -13.05
CA ILE A 81 -5.37 -3.08 -12.78
C ILE A 81 -4.64 -1.72 -12.78
N LEU A 82 -5.13 -0.79 -13.58
CA LEU A 82 -4.54 0.54 -13.78
C LEU A 82 -5.56 1.62 -13.39
N HIS A 83 -5.21 2.57 -12.53
CA HIS A 83 -6.16 3.57 -12.00
C HIS A 83 -6.23 4.89 -12.79
N ARG A 84 -5.39 5.07 -13.80
CA ARG A 84 -5.34 6.31 -14.59
C ARG A 84 -5.39 5.99 -16.07
N THR A 85 -6.22 6.71 -16.81
CA THR A 85 -6.37 6.58 -18.27
C THR A 85 -5.02 6.64 -18.97
N GLN A 86 -4.16 7.61 -18.62
CA GLN A 86 -2.84 7.75 -19.25
C GLN A 86 -1.92 6.57 -18.95
N ASN A 87 -1.95 6.04 -17.72
CA ASN A 87 -1.17 4.86 -17.36
C ASN A 87 -1.67 3.62 -18.10
N TYR A 88 -2.99 3.49 -18.26
CA TYR A 88 -3.57 2.40 -19.04
C TYR A 88 -3.19 2.51 -20.52
N LYS A 89 -3.28 3.69 -21.14
CA LYS A 89 -2.87 3.93 -22.53
C LYS A 89 -1.42 3.51 -22.78
N ILE A 90 -0.49 3.96 -21.92
CA ILE A 90 0.93 3.58 -22.01
C ILE A 90 1.10 2.06 -21.79
N HIS A 91 0.37 1.50 -20.83
CA HIS A 91 0.46 0.09 -20.51
C HIS A 91 0.01 -0.80 -21.68
N ILE A 92 -1.12 -0.49 -22.31
CA ILE A 92 -1.62 -1.27 -23.45
C ILE A 92 -0.74 -1.11 -24.68
N THR A 93 -0.20 0.09 -24.95
CA THR A 93 0.76 0.26 -26.05
C THR A 93 2.02 -0.58 -25.89
N ASN A 94 2.44 -0.87 -24.64
CA ASN A 94 3.59 -1.74 -24.38
C ASN A 94 3.32 -3.23 -24.72
N HIS A 95 2.05 -3.62 -24.91
CA HIS A 95 1.70 -4.93 -25.47
C HIS A 95 1.69 -4.95 -27.00
N GLY A 96 2.05 -3.84 -27.66
CA GLY A 96 2.07 -3.74 -29.11
C GLY A 96 0.74 -3.32 -29.74
N VAL A 97 -0.24 -2.83 -28.96
CA VAL A 97 -1.49 -2.30 -29.51
C VAL A 97 -1.34 -0.84 -29.97
N GLU A 98 -2.02 -0.48 -31.07
CA GLU A 98 -1.96 0.86 -31.66
C GLU A 98 -3.15 1.71 -31.20
N MET A 99 -2.89 2.88 -30.62
CA MET A 99 -3.96 3.78 -30.16
C MET A 99 -4.71 4.42 -31.32
N THR A 100 -6.04 4.48 -31.25
CA THR A 100 -6.84 5.23 -32.23
C THR A 100 -7.31 6.57 -31.66
N HIS A 101 -7.19 7.63 -32.46
CA HIS A 101 -7.68 8.98 -32.12
C HIS A 101 -9.14 9.16 -32.53
N LYS A 102 -10.09 8.38 -31.99
CA LYS A 102 -11.51 8.74 -32.09
C LYS A 102 -11.91 9.57 -30.87
N SER A 103 -11.98 10.89 -31.10
CA SER A 103 -12.53 11.89 -30.20
C SER A 103 -14.05 11.77 -30.15
N SER A 104 -14.58 11.90 -28.94
CA SER A 104 -15.90 12.46 -28.61
C SER A 104 -16.40 13.50 -29.64
N ALA A 105 -17.27 13.07 -30.54
CA ALA A 105 -18.30 13.84 -31.23
C ALA A 105 -19.45 12.82 -31.35
N GLU A 106 -20.57 12.94 -30.68
CA GLU A 106 -21.52 14.05 -30.68
C GLU A 106 -22.19 14.17 -29.31
N LEU A 107 -22.43 15.41 -28.86
CA LEU A 107 -23.68 15.92 -28.27
C LEU A 107 -23.33 17.30 -27.69
N GLN A 108 -23.78 18.32 -28.41
CA GLN A 108 -23.63 19.73 -28.10
C GLN A 108 -24.20 20.05 -26.70
N PRO A 109 -23.56 20.91 -25.90
CA PRO A 109 -24.23 21.61 -24.82
C PRO A 109 -24.99 22.81 -25.40
N THR A 110 -26.31 22.82 -25.27
CA THR A 110 -27.12 24.02 -25.46
C THR A 110 -26.71 25.07 -24.43
N ALA A 111 -26.47 26.29 -24.92
CA ALA A 111 -26.08 27.45 -24.16
C ALA A 111 -27.19 27.93 -23.21
N VAL A 112 -26.81 28.32 -22.00
CA VAL A 112 -27.42 29.47 -21.30
C VAL A 112 -26.29 30.22 -20.58
N PRO A 113 -26.19 31.57 -20.70
CA PRO A 113 -25.01 32.34 -20.31
C PRO A 113 -25.13 32.92 -18.89
N LEU A 114 -24.01 33.00 -18.16
CA LEU A 114 -23.83 34.03 -17.14
C LEU A 114 -22.35 34.46 -17.08
N GLU A 115 -22.19 35.76 -16.96
CA GLU A 115 -21.05 36.58 -17.35
C GLU A 115 -19.81 36.44 -16.44
N SER A 116 -18.64 36.56 -17.11
CA SER A 116 -17.32 37.16 -16.77
C SER A 116 -16.98 37.71 -15.36
N PRO A 117 -15.70 38.10 -15.08
CA PRO A 117 -14.42 37.78 -15.75
C PRO A 117 -13.27 37.47 -14.75
N ARG A 118 -12.20 36.81 -15.22
CA ARG A 118 -10.82 37.37 -15.17
C ARG A 118 -9.80 36.40 -15.78
N THR A 119 -9.11 36.99 -16.74
CA THR A 119 -7.98 36.56 -17.55
C THR A 119 -6.77 36.08 -16.72
N ARG A 120 -6.02 35.08 -17.20
CA ARG A 120 -4.76 35.28 -17.95
C ARG A 120 -3.96 33.96 -18.14
N THR A 121 -3.76 33.64 -19.42
CA THR A 121 -2.51 33.19 -20.07
C THR A 121 -1.73 31.99 -19.52
N HIS A 122 -1.63 30.93 -20.32
CA HIS A 122 -0.40 30.69 -21.08
C HIS A 122 -0.63 29.72 -22.25
N ILE A 123 -0.51 30.24 -23.47
CA ILE A 123 0.00 29.48 -24.61
C ILE A 123 1.53 29.56 -24.51
N GLN A 124 2.22 28.43 -24.55
CA GLN A 124 3.63 28.21 -24.91
C GLN A 124 3.92 26.74 -24.59
N ASP A 125 4.64 25.94 -25.36
CA ASP A 125 5.20 26.05 -26.69
C ASP A 125 5.66 24.62 -27.01
N LYS A 126 5.50 24.13 -28.24
CA LYS A 126 6.14 22.88 -28.64
C LYS A 126 7.60 23.20 -28.96
N THR A 127 8.49 23.07 -27.98
CA THR A 127 9.94 23.08 -28.18
C THR A 127 10.55 21.75 -27.70
N PRO A 128 11.48 21.16 -28.46
CA PRO A 128 12.28 20.03 -27.99
C PRO A 128 13.39 20.56 -27.07
N GLY A 129 13.46 20.10 -25.81
CA GLY A 129 14.77 20.05 -25.14
C GLY A 129 14.97 20.60 -23.73
N ASN A 130 13.96 20.98 -22.93
CA ASN A 130 14.23 21.22 -21.50
C ASN A 130 14.19 19.92 -20.69
N LYS A 131 15.29 19.17 -20.80
CA LYS A 131 15.67 18.09 -19.89
C LYS A 131 15.87 18.69 -18.50
N LEU A 132 14.93 18.42 -17.59
CA LEU A 132 14.96 18.91 -16.22
C LEU A 132 15.77 17.95 -15.35
N ALA A 133 17.01 18.31 -15.05
CA ALA A 133 17.89 17.49 -14.21
C ALA A 133 17.65 17.78 -12.73
N CYS A 134 17.56 16.73 -11.93
CA CYS A 134 17.59 16.88 -10.48
C CYS A 134 18.96 17.36 -10.04
N GLN A 135 19.00 18.46 -9.29
CA GLN A 135 20.25 19.07 -8.83
C GLN A 135 21.01 18.19 -7.81
N LYS A 136 20.33 17.22 -7.18
CA LYS A 136 20.91 16.36 -6.14
C LYS A 136 21.49 15.05 -6.66
N CYS A 137 20.95 14.48 -7.74
CA CYS A 137 21.48 13.22 -8.30
C CYS A 137 21.59 13.17 -9.83
N GLY A 138 21.41 14.31 -10.50
CA GLY A 138 21.61 14.46 -11.95
C GLY A 138 20.59 13.73 -12.83
N THR A 139 19.58 13.07 -12.25
CA THR A 139 18.59 12.32 -13.03
C THR A 139 17.74 13.28 -13.86
N ILE A 140 17.59 12.97 -15.15
CA ILE A 140 16.94 13.85 -16.12
C ILE A 140 15.47 13.47 -16.28
N PHE A 141 14.60 14.46 -16.24
CA PHE A 141 13.16 14.33 -16.39
C PHE A 141 12.64 15.17 -17.54
N THR A 142 11.58 14.68 -18.18
CA THR A 142 10.89 15.37 -19.29
C THR A 142 9.78 16.30 -18.82
N ALA A 143 9.42 16.27 -17.53
CA ALA A 143 8.36 17.09 -16.96
C ALA A 143 8.70 17.55 -15.53
N THR A 144 8.36 18.80 -15.21
CA THR A 144 8.55 19.39 -13.87
C THR A 144 7.80 18.64 -12.78
N SER A 145 6.62 18.08 -13.09
CA SER A 145 5.87 17.25 -12.14
C SER A 145 6.58 15.94 -11.80
N ASN A 146 7.29 15.34 -12.76
CA ASN A 146 8.11 14.15 -12.54
C ASN A 146 9.40 14.47 -11.79
N LEU A 147 10.07 15.58 -12.12
CA LEU A 147 11.22 16.07 -11.35
C LEU A 147 10.81 16.35 -9.90
N ARG A 148 9.75 17.14 -9.66
CA ARG A 148 9.26 17.42 -8.30
C ARG A 148 8.86 16.17 -7.53
N ARG A 149 8.26 15.18 -8.21
CA ARG A 149 7.94 13.88 -7.61
C ARG A 149 9.21 13.10 -7.29
N HIS A 150 10.17 13.06 -8.20
CA HIS A 150 11.47 12.44 -7.96
C HIS A 150 12.19 13.10 -6.79
N GLU A 151 12.26 14.43 -6.75
CA GLU A 151 12.84 15.20 -5.65
C GLU A 151 12.14 14.89 -4.34
N ARG A 152 10.81 14.83 -4.31
CA ARG A 152 10.08 14.44 -3.10
C ARG A 152 10.37 12.99 -2.67
N LEU A 153 10.38 12.05 -3.61
CA LEU A 153 10.50 10.61 -3.31
C LEU A 153 11.95 10.13 -3.07
N GLN A 154 12.93 10.82 -3.65
CA GLN A 154 14.36 10.45 -3.61
C GLN A 154 15.18 11.43 -2.77
N HIS A 155 14.72 12.67 -2.63
CA HIS A 155 15.41 13.72 -1.89
C HIS A 155 14.58 14.41 -0.81
N GLY A 156 13.30 14.05 -0.66
CA GLY A 156 12.45 14.36 0.50
C GLY A 156 12.53 13.28 1.57
N GLN A 157 13.55 12.43 1.52
CA GLN A 157 13.74 11.26 2.40
C GLN A 157 13.98 11.61 3.88
N GLU A 158 14.34 12.86 4.18
CA GLU A 158 14.58 13.35 5.55
C GLU A 158 13.30 13.54 6.38
N GLN A 159 12.11 13.45 5.78
CA GLN A 159 10.85 13.77 6.48
C GLN A 159 10.14 12.56 7.12
N GLN A 160 10.67 11.35 6.99
CA GLN A 160 10.02 10.15 7.56
C GLN A 160 10.98 9.44 8.51
N PRO A 161 10.52 9.01 9.69
CA PRO A 161 11.37 8.34 10.66
C PRO A 161 11.84 6.98 10.19
N ILE A 162 13.01 6.58 10.66
CA ILE A 162 13.55 5.22 10.56
C ILE A 162 14.17 4.88 11.91
N LEU A 163 13.78 3.76 12.48
CA LEU A 163 14.17 3.35 13.82
C LEU A 163 15.03 2.08 13.71
N CYS A 164 16.15 2.02 14.42
CA CYS A 164 16.83 0.77 14.68
C CYS A 164 16.09 0.03 15.80
N ILE A 165 15.66 -1.21 15.56
CA ILE A 165 14.87 -2.01 16.52
C ILE A 165 15.59 -3.27 17.00
N ASP A 166 16.64 -3.68 16.30
CA ASP A 166 17.44 -4.86 16.64
C ASP A 166 18.87 -4.63 16.14
N PRO A 167 19.74 -4.01 16.96
CA PRO A 167 21.12 -3.73 16.57
C PRO A 167 21.91 -5.01 16.26
N LYS A 168 21.63 -6.08 17.02
CA LYS A 168 22.31 -7.38 16.87
C LYS A 168 22.07 -7.97 15.49
N ASN A 169 20.82 -7.94 15.02
CA ASN A 169 20.44 -8.49 13.71
C ASN A 169 20.44 -7.43 12.59
N ALA A 170 20.81 -6.19 12.91
CA ALA A 170 20.80 -5.03 12.03
C ALA A 170 19.43 -4.76 11.38
N ILE A 171 18.36 -4.83 12.19
CA ILE A 171 16.98 -4.62 11.75
C ILE A 171 16.55 -3.19 12.05
N TYR A 172 15.95 -2.57 11.03
CA TYR A 172 15.38 -1.24 11.07
C TYR A 172 13.91 -1.32 10.67
N VAL A 173 13.10 -0.36 11.14
CA VAL A 173 11.73 -0.17 10.68
C VAL A 173 11.53 1.23 10.14
N THR A 174 10.68 1.32 9.12
CA THR A 174 10.31 2.61 8.54
C THR A 174 8.94 2.53 7.88
N PRO A 175 8.24 3.65 7.66
CA PRO A 175 6.95 3.62 6.96
C PRO A 175 7.08 3.06 5.54
N LYS A 176 6.15 2.17 5.17
CA LYS A 176 6.05 1.57 3.83
C LYS A 176 5.97 2.65 2.74
N TYR A 177 5.10 3.63 2.97
CA TYR A 177 4.81 4.72 2.05
C TYR A 177 5.25 6.05 2.66
N LEU A 178 5.59 7.00 1.79
CA LEU A 178 5.94 8.36 2.21
C LEU A 178 4.70 9.22 2.54
N HIS A 179 3.51 8.74 2.15
CA HIS A 179 2.22 9.41 2.35
C HIS A 179 1.15 8.36 2.66
N GLY A 180 0.19 8.71 3.52
CA GLY A 180 -0.86 7.79 3.97
C GLY A 180 -0.53 7.11 5.29
N PRO A 181 -1.21 6.00 5.64
CA PRO A 181 -0.97 5.28 6.90
C PRO A 181 0.49 4.83 7.01
N ARG A 182 1.16 5.17 8.13
CA ARG A 182 2.58 4.87 8.35
C ARG A 182 2.78 3.43 8.81
N VAL A 183 2.35 2.47 7.98
CA VAL A 183 2.53 1.04 8.27
C VAL A 183 4.02 0.71 8.25
N PRO A 184 4.61 0.17 9.33
CA PRO A 184 6.03 -0.17 9.36
C PRO A 184 6.36 -1.34 8.45
N ILE A 185 7.51 -1.27 7.81
CA ILE A 185 8.17 -2.38 7.13
C ILE A 185 9.55 -2.62 7.74
N HIS A 186 10.01 -3.86 7.71
CA HIS A 186 11.33 -4.25 8.17
C HIS A 186 12.38 -4.11 7.06
N ILE A 187 13.57 -3.70 7.47
CA ILE A 187 14.76 -3.58 6.63
C ILE A 187 15.90 -4.22 7.40
N ARG A 188 16.74 -5.01 6.73
CA ARG A 188 17.97 -5.54 7.32
C ARG A 188 19.15 -5.06 6.49
N LYS A 189 20.00 -4.23 7.09
CA LYS A 189 21.18 -3.67 6.42
C LYS A 189 22.40 -3.76 7.32
N SER A 190 23.41 -4.47 6.86
CA SER A 190 24.73 -4.50 7.52
C SER A 190 25.81 -4.70 6.48
N PHE A 191 26.78 -3.79 6.45
CA PHE A 191 27.98 -3.94 5.63
C PHE A 191 28.90 -5.03 6.18
N THR A 192 29.01 -5.14 7.51
CA THR A 192 29.83 -6.16 8.17
C THR A 192 29.31 -7.57 7.89
N LEU A 193 27.99 -7.75 7.91
CA LEU A 193 27.36 -9.05 7.62
C LEU A 193 27.09 -9.27 6.12
N GLN A 194 27.33 -8.26 5.29
CA GLN A 194 27.02 -8.25 3.85
C GLN A 194 25.53 -8.54 3.55
N ILE A 195 24.63 -7.96 4.34
CA ILE A 195 23.16 -8.16 4.22
C ILE A 195 22.49 -6.86 3.77
N LEU A 196 21.64 -6.97 2.73
CA LEU A 196 20.85 -5.87 2.16
C LEU A 196 19.44 -6.38 1.79
N LEU A 197 18.50 -6.34 2.74
CA LEU A 197 17.16 -6.89 2.60
C LEU A 197 16.08 -5.85 2.92
N CYS A 198 14.99 -5.86 2.16
CA CYS A 198 13.80 -5.05 2.41
C CYS A 198 12.57 -5.97 2.42
N GLU A 199 11.59 -5.73 3.31
CA GLU A 199 10.36 -6.54 3.37
C GLU A 199 9.53 -6.51 2.08
N LEU A 200 9.71 -5.49 1.24
CA LEU A 200 8.90 -5.30 0.03
C LEU A 200 9.53 -5.97 -1.20
N GLU A 201 8.84 -6.96 -1.78
CA GLU A 201 9.23 -7.61 -3.04
C GLU A 201 9.51 -6.62 -4.17
N GLU A 202 8.70 -5.55 -4.29
CA GLU A 202 8.91 -4.49 -5.28
C GLU A 202 10.28 -3.79 -5.16
N CYS A 203 10.89 -3.78 -3.97
CA CYS A 203 12.23 -3.25 -3.77
C CYS A 203 13.30 -4.20 -4.30
N TRP A 204 13.09 -5.51 -4.18
CA TRP A 204 13.99 -6.52 -4.74
C TRP A 204 13.99 -6.47 -6.27
N ASP A 205 12.79 -6.43 -6.86
CA ASP A 205 12.64 -6.31 -8.31
C ASP A 205 13.30 -5.03 -8.84
N PHE A 206 13.13 -3.92 -8.13
CA PHE A 206 13.79 -2.66 -8.45
C PHE A 206 15.32 -2.79 -8.44
N MET A 207 15.91 -3.31 -7.36
CA MET A 207 17.36 -3.46 -7.26
C MET A 207 17.91 -4.42 -8.31
N LYS A 208 17.21 -5.52 -8.59
CA LYS A 208 17.56 -6.50 -9.64
C LYS A 208 17.53 -5.86 -11.03
N ALA A 209 16.50 -5.08 -11.34
CA ALA A 209 16.40 -4.37 -12.61
C ALA A 209 17.54 -3.34 -12.78
N GLN A 210 17.91 -2.63 -11.72
CA GLN A 210 19.02 -1.68 -11.75
C GLN A 210 20.36 -2.38 -11.99
N ALA A 211 20.60 -3.52 -11.33
CA ALA A 211 21.79 -4.33 -11.55
C ALA A 211 21.91 -4.79 -13.01
N GLN A 212 20.81 -5.28 -13.59
CA GLN A 212 20.76 -5.68 -15.01
C GLN A 212 20.98 -4.51 -15.98
N SER A 213 20.62 -3.29 -15.59
CA SER A 213 20.87 -2.07 -16.37
C SER A 213 22.26 -1.47 -16.19
N GLY A 214 23.18 -2.16 -15.51
CA GLY A 214 24.56 -1.72 -15.30
C GLY A 214 24.78 -0.91 -14.01
N ASN A 215 23.84 -0.92 -13.07
CA ASN A 215 23.97 -0.26 -11.77
C ASN A 215 23.70 -1.22 -10.60
N PRO A 216 24.64 -2.13 -10.27
CA PRO A 216 24.46 -3.15 -9.24
C PRO A 216 24.45 -2.59 -7.80
N GLY A 217 25.01 -1.39 -7.58
CA GLY A 217 25.04 -0.76 -6.26
C GLY A 217 23.79 0.04 -5.91
N ARG A 218 22.77 0.06 -6.80
CA ARG A 218 21.57 0.88 -6.58
C ARG A 218 20.67 0.24 -5.51
N GLU A 219 20.72 0.81 -4.32
CA GLU A 219 19.82 0.47 -3.22
C GLU A 219 18.39 0.98 -3.46
N CYS A 220 17.40 0.29 -2.89
CA CYS A 220 16.03 0.80 -2.83
C CYS A 220 15.93 2.01 -1.90
N ARG A 221 14.85 2.80 -2.05
CA ARG A 221 14.64 4.01 -1.24
C ARG A 221 14.65 3.76 0.28
N HIS A 222 14.27 2.55 0.70
CA HIS A 222 14.18 2.18 2.11
C HIS A 222 15.55 1.84 2.68
N LEU A 223 16.38 1.09 1.94
CA LEU A 223 17.75 0.77 2.33
C LEU A 223 18.64 2.01 2.43
N VAL A 224 18.50 2.98 1.53
CA VAL A 224 19.27 4.24 1.58
C VAL A 224 18.99 5.03 2.88
N ARG A 225 17.77 4.93 3.42
CA ARG A 225 17.36 5.70 4.61
C ARG A 225 17.98 5.21 5.90
N THR A 226 18.49 3.98 5.94
CA THR A 226 19.17 3.43 7.13
C THR A 226 20.37 4.28 7.57
N ASN A 227 20.98 5.04 6.65
CA ASN A 227 22.05 6.00 6.95
C ASN A 227 21.59 7.14 7.87
N HIS A 228 20.29 7.37 8.01
CA HIS A 228 19.68 8.38 8.87
C HIS A 228 18.82 7.74 9.98
N ALA A 229 19.06 6.47 10.32
CA ALA A 229 18.33 5.77 11.37
C ALA A 229 18.53 6.45 12.73
N GLN A 230 17.44 6.63 13.46
CA GLN A 230 17.49 6.97 14.88
C GLN A 230 18.18 5.83 15.64
N HIS A 231 18.91 6.20 16.68
CA HIS A 231 19.60 5.23 17.52
C HIS A 231 18.59 4.29 18.18
N TYR A 232 19.03 3.06 18.42
CA TYR A 232 18.22 2.09 19.14
C TYR A 232 17.92 2.59 20.56
N VAL A 233 16.67 2.42 20.97
CA VAL A 233 16.21 2.65 22.34
C VAL A 233 15.47 1.38 22.77
N PRO A 234 15.93 0.66 23.80
CA PRO A 234 15.29 -0.57 24.22
C PRO A 234 13.87 -0.27 24.74
N PRO A 235 12.86 -1.06 24.34
CA PRO A 235 11.53 -0.94 24.90
C PRO A 235 11.49 -1.43 26.36
N PRO A 236 10.51 -0.98 27.16
CA PRO A 236 10.28 -1.54 28.48
C PRO A 236 10.14 -3.07 28.42
N PRO A 237 10.86 -3.81 29.27
CA PRO A 237 10.82 -5.28 29.26
C PRO A 237 9.45 -5.79 29.73
N LEU A 238 9.04 -6.93 29.18
CA LEU A 238 7.78 -7.58 29.56
C LEU A 238 7.87 -8.13 30.99
N SER A 239 7.02 -7.62 31.87
CA SER A 239 6.98 -7.99 33.30
C SER A 239 6.13 -9.23 33.54
N VAL A 240 6.68 -10.23 34.23
CA VAL A 240 5.93 -11.43 34.62
C VAL A 240 4.72 -11.07 35.49
N ILE A 241 4.82 -10.02 36.30
CA ILE A 241 3.72 -9.56 37.16
C ILE A 241 2.52 -9.13 36.32
N SER A 242 2.73 -8.32 35.26
CA SER A 242 1.64 -7.88 34.39
C SER A 242 1.02 -9.05 33.61
N LEU A 243 1.80 -10.09 33.30
CA LEU A 243 1.27 -11.30 32.67
C LEU A 243 0.36 -12.10 33.61
N GLU A 244 0.74 -12.23 34.88
CA GLU A 244 -0.10 -12.87 35.90
C GLU A 244 -1.43 -12.12 36.06
N GLU A 245 -1.38 -10.79 36.12
CA GLU A 245 -2.58 -9.95 36.19
C GLU A 245 -3.50 -10.12 34.98
N MET A 246 -2.94 -10.20 33.77
CA MET A 246 -3.72 -10.48 32.56
C MET A 246 -4.40 -11.86 32.62
N SER A 247 -3.71 -12.86 33.18
CA SER A 247 -4.28 -14.20 33.37
C SER A 247 -5.42 -14.18 34.39
N HIS A 248 -5.27 -13.44 35.50
CA HIS A 248 -6.33 -13.27 36.51
C HIS A 248 -7.54 -12.51 35.96
N LYS A 249 -7.33 -11.53 35.07
CA LYS A 249 -8.38 -10.81 34.36
C LYS A 249 -8.98 -11.59 33.18
N HIS A 250 -8.61 -12.86 33.00
CA HIS A 250 -9.06 -13.73 31.91
C HIS A 250 -8.80 -13.16 30.50
N LEU A 251 -7.79 -12.29 30.34
CA LEU A 251 -7.38 -11.74 29.03
C LEU A 251 -6.58 -12.76 28.21
N LEU A 252 -6.00 -13.76 28.88
CA LEU A 252 -5.23 -14.86 28.32
C LEU A 252 -5.64 -16.18 28.99
N SER A 253 -5.71 -17.25 28.22
CA SER A 253 -5.78 -18.61 28.74
C SER A 253 -4.43 -19.07 29.31
N ALA A 254 -4.43 -20.11 30.15
CA ALA A 254 -3.20 -20.69 30.70
C ALA A 254 -2.22 -21.16 29.60
N SER A 255 -2.75 -21.69 28.50
CA SER A 255 -1.94 -22.09 27.33
C SER A 255 -1.31 -20.88 26.64
N GLU A 256 -2.07 -19.82 26.40
CA GLU A 256 -1.54 -18.59 25.79
C GLU A 256 -0.51 -17.89 26.67
N LYS A 257 -0.73 -17.87 27.99
CA LYS A 257 0.23 -17.38 28.97
C LYS A 257 1.56 -18.13 28.86
N HIS A 258 1.51 -19.46 28.89
CA HIS A 258 2.71 -20.29 28.77
C HIS A 258 3.45 -20.02 27.45
N GLN A 259 2.72 -19.95 26.32
CA GLN A 259 3.31 -19.63 25.02
C GLN A 259 3.98 -18.24 24.99
N CYS A 260 3.38 -17.24 25.64
CA CYS A 260 3.98 -15.90 25.75
C CYS A 260 5.27 -15.92 26.57
N GLN A 261 5.28 -16.62 27.72
CA GLN A 261 6.48 -16.75 28.56
C GLN A 261 7.61 -17.46 27.82
N GLU A 262 7.29 -18.53 27.09
CA GLU A 262 8.26 -19.30 26.32
C GLU A 262 8.87 -18.47 25.19
N MET A 263 8.06 -17.74 24.42
CA MET A 263 8.54 -16.88 23.34
C MET A 263 9.39 -15.71 23.88
N SER A 264 8.98 -15.10 25.00
CA SER A 264 9.74 -14.05 25.68
C SER A 264 11.10 -14.56 26.17
N SER A 265 11.12 -15.75 26.77
CA SER A 265 12.35 -16.40 27.25
C SER A 265 13.32 -16.72 26.10
N ARG A 266 12.81 -17.20 24.96
CA ARG A 266 13.63 -17.46 23.76
C ARG A 266 14.24 -16.18 23.20
N ALA A 267 13.46 -15.10 23.10
CA ALA A 267 13.97 -13.79 22.69
C ALA A 267 15.09 -13.28 23.63
N ALA A 268 14.89 -13.45 24.96
CA ALA A 268 15.89 -13.07 25.96
C ALA A 268 17.19 -13.88 25.84
N VAL A 269 17.11 -15.19 25.63
CA VAL A 269 18.30 -16.05 25.36
C VAL A 269 19.04 -15.60 24.11
N GLN A 270 18.30 -15.18 23.08
CA GLN A 270 18.87 -14.61 21.86
C GLN A 270 19.36 -13.16 22.04
N GLY A 271 19.14 -12.52 23.19
CA GLY A 271 19.52 -11.14 23.44
C GLY A 271 18.84 -10.15 22.49
N VAL A 272 17.57 -10.41 22.15
CA VAL A 272 16.75 -9.55 21.27
C VAL A 272 15.43 -9.22 21.95
N ASP A 273 14.85 -8.07 21.60
CA ASP A 273 13.55 -7.68 22.14
C ASP A 273 12.43 -8.59 21.62
N CYS A 274 11.65 -9.17 22.53
CA CYS A 274 10.50 -10.00 22.16
C CYS A 274 9.42 -9.18 21.44
N VAL A 275 9.14 -7.98 21.95
CA VAL A 275 8.17 -7.03 21.40
C VAL A 275 8.83 -5.67 21.32
N TYR A 276 8.84 -5.07 20.13
CA TYR A 276 9.27 -3.70 19.93
C TYR A 276 8.06 -2.87 19.45
N PRO A 277 7.53 -1.94 20.27
CA PRO A 277 6.47 -1.04 19.87
C PRO A 277 7.00 0.00 18.89
N VAL A 278 6.26 0.27 17.82
CA VAL A 278 6.66 1.22 16.79
C VAL A 278 5.83 2.50 16.92
N PHE A 279 6.49 3.55 17.39
CA PHE A 279 5.95 4.91 17.45
C PHE A 279 6.80 5.82 16.58
N TRP A 280 6.16 6.66 15.77
CA TRP A 280 6.86 7.51 14.82
C TRP A 280 7.21 8.88 15.41
N ASP A 281 6.26 9.54 16.09
CA ASP A 281 6.43 10.89 16.64
C ASP A 281 5.72 11.03 18.02
N GLU A 282 6.15 11.94 18.90
CA GLU A 282 5.56 12.22 20.24
C GLU A 282 4.12 12.79 20.19
N HIS A 283 3.66 13.25 19.02
CA HIS A 283 2.34 13.85 18.82
C HIS A 283 1.46 13.06 17.84
N ASP A 284 1.86 11.85 17.45
CA ASP A 284 1.15 11.04 16.45
C ASP A 284 -0.01 10.23 17.06
N LEU A 285 -0.80 10.84 17.95
CA LEU A 285 -2.08 10.30 18.44
C LEU A 285 -3.19 10.32 17.36
N SER A 286 -2.83 10.49 16.08
CA SER A 286 -3.75 10.34 14.95
C SER A 286 -3.65 8.96 14.27
N GLU A 287 -2.72 8.10 14.67
CA GLU A 287 -2.64 6.76 14.10
C GLU A 287 -3.64 5.86 14.81
N ARG A 288 -4.80 5.66 14.17
CA ARG A 288 -5.84 4.68 14.53
C ARG A 288 -5.31 3.30 14.92
N CYS A 289 -4.07 2.97 14.54
CA CYS A 289 -3.45 1.71 14.87
C CYS A 289 -2.12 1.90 15.62
N VAL A 290 -1.91 1.13 16.68
CA VAL A 290 -0.59 0.91 17.29
C VAL A 290 0.08 -0.27 16.57
N PHE A 291 1.36 -0.14 16.24
CA PHE A 291 2.13 -1.19 15.56
C PHE A 291 3.21 -1.78 16.47
N PHE A 292 3.48 -3.07 16.28
CA PHE A 292 4.52 -3.81 16.99
C PHE A 292 5.32 -4.66 16.01
N SER A 293 6.63 -4.71 16.23
CA SER A 293 7.51 -5.73 15.66
C SER A 293 7.75 -6.81 16.70
N VAL A 294 7.28 -8.02 16.43
CA VAL A 294 7.28 -9.13 17.40
C VAL A 294 8.20 -10.24 16.92
N TYR A 295 9.06 -10.73 17.79
CA TYR A 295 9.93 -11.88 17.56
C TYR A 295 9.11 -13.13 17.23
N THR A 296 9.51 -13.88 16.21
CA THR A 296 8.77 -15.07 15.75
C THR A 296 9.49 -16.39 16.02
N ASP A 297 10.78 -16.39 16.37
CA ASP A 297 11.62 -17.61 16.48
C ASP A 297 11.62 -18.49 15.21
N LEU A 298 11.20 -17.91 14.09
CA LEU A 298 10.99 -18.59 12.80
C LEU A 298 11.64 -17.77 11.70
N GLU A 299 12.26 -18.48 10.75
CA GLU A 299 12.69 -17.93 9.46
C GLU A 299 11.84 -18.54 8.35
N ASP A 300 10.68 -17.92 8.07
CA ASP A 300 9.75 -18.35 7.02
C ASP A 300 9.53 -17.18 6.03
N LYS A 301 8.98 -17.46 4.84
CA LYS A 301 8.72 -16.47 3.78
C LYS A 301 7.92 -15.26 4.26
N TRP A 302 7.05 -15.43 5.26
CA TRP A 302 6.23 -14.36 5.85
C TRP A 302 6.91 -13.61 7.00
N CYS A 303 8.05 -14.10 7.52
CA CYS A 303 8.84 -13.51 8.59
C CYS A 303 10.35 -13.59 8.26
N GLN A 304 10.74 -13.06 7.10
CA GLN A 304 12.13 -13.11 6.59
C GLN A 304 13.17 -12.44 7.51
N PHE A 305 12.71 -11.72 8.53
CA PHE A 305 13.54 -10.96 9.47
C PHE A 305 13.54 -11.56 10.89
N GLY A 306 12.99 -12.78 11.08
CA GLY A 306 12.78 -13.36 12.41
C GLY A 306 11.76 -12.59 13.26
N ARG A 307 10.99 -11.71 12.61
CA ARG A 307 10.02 -10.80 13.22
C ARG A 307 8.78 -10.67 12.36
N THR A 308 7.64 -10.40 12.99
CA THR A 308 6.35 -10.17 12.35
C THR A 308 5.73 -8.86 12.81
N ARG A 309 4.95 -8.24 11.93
CA ARG A 309 4.19 -7.04 12.27
C ARG A 309 2.84 -7.42 12.87
N VAL A 310 2.56 -6.86 14.05
CA VAL A 310 1.25 -6.86 14.69
C VAL A 310 0.71 -5.44 14.71
N SER A 311 -0.59 -5.28 14.52
CA SER A 311 -1.27 -3.99 14.63
C SER A 311 -2.53 -4.09 15.47
N PHE A 312 -2.78 -3.11 16.32
CA PHE A 312 -3.98 -2.96 17.13
C PHE A 312 -4.72 -1.69 16.73
N ASP A 313 -5.96 -1.82 16.26
CA ASP A 313 -6.81 -0.68 15.92
C ASP A 313 -7.52 -0.16 17.18
N THR A 314 -7.06 0.98 17.71
CA THR A 314 -7.54 1.56 18.98
C THR A 314 -8.99 2.03 18.92
N LYS A 315 -9.57 2.19 17.73
CA LYS A 315 -10.98 2.62 17.57
C LYS A 315 -11.98 1.47 17.57
N CYS A 316 -11.55 0.25 17.26
CA CYS A 316 -12.48 -0.89 17.15
C CYS A 316 -11.98 -2.16 17.85
N GLY A 317 -10.93 -2.07 18.66
CA GLY A 317 -10.40 -3.20 19.43
C GLY A 317 -9.76 -4.31 18.59
N ARG A 318 -9.57 -4.12 17.27
CA ARG A 318 -9.20 -5.22 16.37
C ARG A 318 -7.69 -5.42 16.25
N TRP A 319 -7.26 -6.64 16.53
CA TRP A 319 -5.88 -7.11 16.37
C TRP A 319 -5.66 -7.79 15.01
N LYS A 320 -4.61 -7.39 14.29
CA LYS A 320 -4.13 -8.05 13.07
C LYS A 320 -2.67 -8.44 13.22
N CYS A 321 -2.31 -9.61 12.70
CA CYS A 321 -0.93 -10.09 12.65
C CYS A 321 -0.66 -10.64 11.24
N LEU A 322 0.56 -10.49 10.74
CA LEU A 322 0.97 -11.02 9.44
C LEU A 322 1.24 -12.54 9.45
N CYS A 323 1.24 -13.18 10.62
CA CYS A 323 1.44 -14.63 10.70
C CYS A 323 0.33 -15.42 9.97
N GLN A 324 0.62 -16.69 9.65
CA GLN A 324 -0.30 -17.57 8.93
C GLN A 324 -1.62 -17.84 9.69
N HIS A 325 -1.64 -17.66 11.01
CA HIS A 325 -2.83 -17.81 11.87
C HIS A 325 -3.78 -16.61 11.80
N LYS A 326 -4.37 -16.38 10.61
CA LYS A 326 -5.22 -15.20 10.34
C LYS A 326 -6.55 -15.16 11.11
N ARG A 327 -7.04 -16.31 11.60
CA ARG A 327 -8.38 -16.45 12.24
C ARG A 327 -8.37 -16.67 13.75
N SER A 328 -7.24 -17.04 14.37
CA SER A 328 -7.14 -17.25 15.81
C SER A 328 -6.35 -16.12 16.51
N ARG A 329 -6.50 -16.05 17.85
CA ARG A 329 -5.59 -15.31 18.72
C ARG A 329 -4.26 -16.06 18.67
N CYS A 330 -3.21 -15.42 18.14
CA CYS A 330 -1.89 -16.02 18.02
C CYS A 330 -0.96 -15.45 19.09
N VAL A 331 0.10 -16.17 19.44
CA VAL A 331 1.06 -15.74 20.47
C VAL A 331 1.60 -14.32 20.21
N HIS A 332 1.82 -13.93 18.95
CA HIS A 332 2.29 -12.58 18.61
C HIS A 332 1.28 -11.47 18.99
N LYS A 333 -0.03 -11.73 18.82
CA LYS A 333 -1.07 -10.80 19.27
C LYS A 333 -1.11 -10.75 20.80
N CYS A 334 -0.98 -11.90 21.47
CA CYS A 334 -0.96 -11.98 22.92
C CYS A 334 0.24 -11.23 23.53
N LEU A 335 1.43 -11.38 22.96
CA LEU A 335 2.64 -10.64 23.36
C LEU A 335 2.48 -9.13 23.16
N SER A 336 1.93 -8.71 22.03
CA SER A 336 1.69 -7.28 21.77
C SER A 336 0.66 -6.69 22.73
N MET A 337 -0.40 -7.45 23.04
CA MET A 337 -1.38 -7.08 24.04
C MET A 337 -0.78 -7.04 25.45
N TRP A 338 0.14 -7.94 25.78
CA TRP A 338 0.84 -7.92 27.07
C TRP A 338 1.67 -6.66 27.25
N TRP A 339 2.45 -6.28 26.22
CA TRP A 339 3.15 -5.00 26.24
C TRP A 339 2.19 -3.83 26.40
N LEU A 340 1.09 -3.82 25.64
CA LEU A 340 0.10 -2.74 25.68
C LEU A 340 -0.61 -2.63 27.03
N PHE A 341 -0.97 -3.76 27.65
CA PHE A 341 -1.58 -3.80 28.97
C PHE A 341 -0.64 -3.23 30.05
N GLN A 342 0.66 -3.48 29.94
CA GLN A 342 1.66 -2.97 30.87
C GLN A 342 1.90 -1.46 30.71
N GLU A 343 2.10 -1.00 29.49
CA GLU A 343 2.64 0.34 29.24
C GLU A 343 1.55 1.37 28.88
N ARG A 344 0.41 0.92 28.35
CA ARG A 344 -0.70 1.77 27.86
C ARG A 344 -2.07 1.11 28.11
N PRO A 345 -2.40 0.69 29.35
CA PRO A 345 -3.66 0.01 29.65
C PRO A 345 -4.91 0.79 29.23
N GLU A 346 -4.84 2.12 29.18
CA GLU A 346 -5.91 3.02 28.74
C GLU A 346 -6.39 2.73 27.30
N LEU A 347 -5.50 2.26 26.43
CA LEU A 347 -5.85 1.97 25.03
C LEU A 347 -6.66 0.68 24.86
N LEU A 348 -6.70 -0.17 25.89
CA LEU A 348 -7.49 -1.41 25.90
C LEU A 348 -8.90 -1.23 26.46
N GLN A 349 -9.17 -0.13 27.18
CA GLN A 349 -10.42 0.09 27.93
C GLN A 349 -11.56 0.70 27.10
N ALA A 350 -11.27 1.27 25.92
CA ALA A 350 -12.28 1.89 25.04
C ALA A 350 -13.34 0.91 24.47
N ASP A 351 -13.21 -0.40 24.73
CA ASP A 351 -14.18 -1.44 24.36
C ASP A 351 -15.27 -1.69 25.43
N MET A 352 -15.21 -1.06 26.61
CA MET A 352 -16.15 -1.33 27.71
C MET A 352 -17.39 -0.42 27.75
N ASP A 353 -17.42 0.67 26.98
CA ASP A 353 -18.54 1.64 26.97
C ASP A 353 -19.38 1.56 25.67
N GLY A 354 -19.15 0.55 24.83
CA GLY A 354 -19.74 0.42 23.48
C GLY A 354 -20.85 -0.63 23.35
N GLU A 355 -21.20 -1.35 24.42
CA GLU A 355 -22.39 -2.21 24.49
C GLU A 355 -23.52 -1.47 25.20
N ASP A 356 -24.02 -0.40 24.57
CA ASP A 356 -25.39 0.06 24.76
C ASP A 356 -25.72 1.01 23.60
N LEU A 357 -26.53 0.51 22.65
CA LEU A 357 -27.59 1.23 21.92
C LEU A 357 -28.14 0.33 20.80
N CYS A 358 -29.28 -0.31 21.14
CA CYS A 358 -30.40 -0.75 20.30
C CYS A 358 -30.15 -1.61 19.05
#